data_AF-A0A961F589-F1
#
_entry.id   AF-A0A961F589-F1
#
_cell.length_a   1.000
_cell.length_b   1.000
_cell.length_c   1.000
_cell.angle_alpha   90.00
_cell.angle_beta   90.00
_cell.angle_gamma   90.00
#
_symmetry.space_group_name_H-M   'P 1'
#
loop_
_entity.id
_entity.type
_entity.pdbx_description
1 polymer ?
#
loop_
_entity_poly.entity_id
_entity_poly.type
_entity_poly.pdbx_seq_one_letter_code
_entity_poly.pdbx_strand_id
1 'polypeptide(L)'
;MARRYGGKYSPDSADGAQPAPPRGQFDGARVDPVGARTNLLFVPPVVLVFTSLSGGAVNLTLGLAAAGLLALAAWLLREGLRAEAAYEARKVARRPAFPRKMAASLLTGIGVAVAAYRTEPGLLAPLLFGGVATVLHGLAFGIDPLRDKGMTGVDSFQQSRV
;
A
#
# COMPACT_ATOMS: atom_id res chain seq x y z
N MET A 1 7.20 8.68 -41.56
CA MET A 1 7.73 7.38 -41.08
C MET A 1 8.25 6.61 -42.28
N ALA A 2 9.54 6.28 -42.32
CA ALA A 2 10.11 5.47 -43.39
C ALA A 2 11.01 4.39 -42.74
N ARG A 3 10.58 3.13 -42.79
CA ARG A 3 11.47 1.99 -42.53
C ARG A 3 12.27 1.73 -43.80
N ARG A 4 13.59 1.87 -43.73
CA ARG A 4 14.48 1.44 -44.81
C ARG A 4 14.58 -0.08 -44.75
N TYR A 5 14.11 -0.75 -45.82
CA TYR A 5 14.32 -2.17 -46.02
C TYR A 5 15.71 -2.38 -46.64
N GLY A 6 16.64 -2.96 -45.88
CA GLY A 6 17.89 -3.48 -46.39
C GLY A 6 17.70 -4.94 -46.83
N GLY A 7 17.94 -5.24 -48.10
CA GLY A 7 17.90 -6.60 -48.62
C GLY A 7 19.13 -7.41 -48.19
N LYS A 8 19.01 -8.74 -48.25
CA LYS A 8 20.00 -9.77 -47.89
C LYS A 8 21.38 -9.69 -48.57
N TYR A 9 21.62 -8.72 -49.46
CA TYR A 9 22.88 -8.52 -50.18
C TYR A 9 23.37 -7.06 -50.12
N SER A 10 22.96 -6.29 -49.12
CA SER A 10 23.48 -4.92 -48.95
C SER A 10 24.88 -4.97 -48.31
N PRO A 11 25.91 -4.34 -48.90
CA PRO A 11 27.29 -4.49 -48.45
C PRO A 11 27.65 -3.74 -47.16
N ASP A 12 26.70 -3.10 -46.46
CA ASP A 12 26.92 -2.39 -45.20
C ASP A 12 26.61 -3.22 -43.93
N SER A 13 26.66 -4.56 -44.01
CA SER A 13 26.37 -5.45 -42.86
C SER A 13 27.61 -6.16 -42.37
N ALA A 14 28.64 -5.41 -41.99
CA ALA A 14 29.81 -5.97 -41.34
C ALA A 14 30.32 -5.05 -40.23
N ASP A 15 29.45 -4.71 -39.27
CA ASP A 15 29.87 -4.33 -37.93
C ASP A 15 28.86 -4.86 -36.90
N GLY A 16 29.18 -6.05 -36.38
CA GLY A 16 29.05 -6.35 -34.95
C GLY A 16 27.67 -6.26 -34.27
N ALA A 17 26.57 -6.62 -34.94
CA ALA A 17 25.31 -6.83 -34.23
C ALA A 17 25.39 -8.12 -33.38
N GLN A 18 25.98 -8.01 -32.19
CA GLN A 18 25.85 -9.02 -31.14
C GLN A 18 24.35 -9.32 -30.94
N PRO A 19 23.91 -10.58 -30.98
CA PRO A 19 22.54 -10.92 -30.64
C PRO A 19 22.31 -10.45 -29.20
N ALA A 20 21.36 -9.53 -29.01
CA ALA A 20 20.96 -9.09 -27.69
C ALA A 20 20.66 -10.33 -26.84
N PRO A 21 21.19 -10.43 -25.60
CA PRO A 21 21.00 -11.61 -24.77
C PRO A 21 19.49 -11.88 -24.64
N PRO A 22 19.05 -13.15 -24.66
CA PRO A 22 17.65 -13.48 -24.54
C PRO A 22 17.12 -12.87 -23.23
N ARG A 23 16.22 -11.89 -23.36
CA ARG A 23 15.56 -11.28 -22.21
C ARG A 23 14.87 -12.38 -21.44
N GLY A 24 15.31 -12.63 -20.21
CA GLY A 24 14.72 -13.65 -19.36
C GLY A 24 13.23 -13.35 -19.12
N GLN A 25 12.43 -14.38 -18.78
CA GLN A 25 11.00 -14.21 -18.50
C GLN A 25 10.69 -13.24 -17.34
N PHE A 26 11.72 -12.81 -16.59
CA PHE A 26 11.63 -11.85 -15.49
C PHE A 26 12.28 -10.50 -15.81
N ASP A 27 12.71 -10.25 -17.05
CA ASP A 27 13.33 -8.98 -17.44
C ASP A 27 12.29 -7.85 -17.41
N GLY A 28 12.36 -7.02 -16.36
CA GLY A 28 11.38 -5.99 -16.05
C GLY A 28 10.24 -6.41 -15.11
N ALA A 29 10.29 -7.61 -14.52
CA ALA A 29 9.33 -8.02 -13.49
C ALA A 29 9.44 -7.09 -12.27
N ARG A 30 8.36 -6.37 -11.97
CA ARG A 30 8.26 -5.53 -10.78
C ARG A 30 7.56 -6.32 -9.68
N VAL A 31 8.16 -6.36 -8.50
CA VAL A 31 7.55 -6.98 -7.32
C VAL A 31 6.28 -6.19 -6.98
N ASP A 32 5.14 -6.87 -6.82
CA ASP A 32 3.92 -6.23 -6.32
C ASP A 32 4.20 -5.71 -4.90
N PRO A 33 4.06 -4.41 -4.63
CA PRO A 33 4.24 -3.85 -3.29
C PRO A 33 3.29 -4.47 -2.27
N VAL A 34 2.18 -5.07 -2.71
CA VAL A 34 1.27 -5.87 -1.89
C VAL A 34 1.81 -7.29 -1.74
N GLY A 35 2.86 -7.41 -0.91
CA GLY A 35 3.46 -8.70 -0.57
C GLY A 35 2.71 -9.46 0.52
N ALA A 36 3.24 -10.65 0.87
CA ALA A 36 2.70 -11.52 1.92
C ALA A 36 2.48 -10.81 3.27
N ARG A 37 3.35 -9.83 3.60
CA ARG A 37 3.26 -9.02 4.83
C ARG A 37 1.92 -8.29 4.97
N THR A 38 1.42 -7.71 3.87
CA THR A 38 0.15 -6.97 3.88
C THR A 38 -1.05 -7.92 3.87
N ASN A 39 -0.91 -9.12 3.30
CA ASN A 39 -1.96 -10.15 3.38
C ASN A 39 -2.12 -10.66 4.82
N LEU A 40 -1.03 -10.75 5.59
CA LEU A 40 -1.06 -11.21 6.98
C LEU A 40 -1.95 -10.34 7.88
N LEU A 41 -2.13 -9.06 7.55
CA LEU A 41 -3.00 -8.14 8.30
C LEU A 41 -4.49 -8.47 8.20
N PHE A 42 -4.89 -9.36 7.30
CA PHE A 42 -6.27 -9.87 7.24
C PHE A 42 -6.50 -11.04 8.19
N VAL A 43 -5.45 -11.63 8.78
CA VAL A 43 -5.58 -12.73 9.73
C VAL A 43 -6.26 -12.26 11.03
N PRO A 44 -5.83 -11.16 11.69
CA PRO A 44 -6.48 -10.68 12.90
C PRO A 44 -7.99 -10.46 12.78
N PRO A 45 -8.53 -9.72 11.78
CA PRO A 45 -9.98 -9.55 11.67
C PRO A 45 -10.72 -10.87 11.47
N VAL A 46 -10.17 -11.81 10.70
CA VAL A 46 -10.79 -13.14 10.50
C VAL A 46 -10.87 -13.91 11.82
N VAL A 47 -9.76 -14.01 12.55
CA VAL A 47 -9.73 -14.64 13.88
C VAL A 47 -10.73 -13.96 14.82
N LEU A 48 -10.80 -12.64 14.76
CA LEU A 48 -11.69 -11.86 15.61
C LEU A 48 -13.16 -12.13 15.29
N VAL A 49 -13.56 -12.25 14.01
CA VAL A 49 -14.92 -12.67 13.64
C VAL A 49 -15.25 -14.04 14.24
N PHE A 50 -14.40 -15.05 14.04
CA PHE A 50 -14.68 -16.41 14.52
C PHE A 50 -14.78 -16.49 16.05
N THR A 51 -13.91 -15.78 16.77
CA THR A 51 -13.96 -15.69 18.24
C THR A 51 -15.12 -14.82 18.77
N SER A 52 -15.81 -14.09 17.89
CA SER A 52 -16.99 -13.29 18.24
C SER A 52 -18.30 -14.07 18.14
N LEU A 53 -18.35 -15.10 17.30
CA LEU A 53 -19.57 -15.88 17.03
C LEU A 53 -20.07 -16.64 18.27
N SER A 54 -19.16 -17.06 19.15
CA SER A 54 -19.51 -17.78 20.39
C SER A 54 -19.86 -16.86 21.57
N GLY A 55 -19.84 -15.53 21.37
CA GLY A 55 -20.18 -14.56 22.39
C GLY A 55 -21.66 -14.17 22.40
N GLY A 56 -22.10 -13.48 23.46
CA GLY A 56 -23.41 -12.81 23.47
C GLY A 56 -23.48 -11.66 22.45
N ALA A 57 -24.69 -11.11 22.23
CA ALA A 57 -24.95 -10.10 21.19
C ALA A 57 -23.99 -8.89 21.24
N VAL A 58 -23.68 -8.39 22.43
CA VAL A 58 -22.74 -7.25 22.61
C VAL A 58 -21.32 -7.62 22.14
N ASN A 59 -20.84 -8.80 22.50
CA ASN A 59 -19.53 -9.30 22.11
C ASN A 59 -19.43 -9.51 20.60
N LEU A 60 -20.51 -10.02 19.99
CA LEU A 60 -20.59 -10.18 18.54
C LEU A 60 -20.54 -8.83 17.83
N THR A 61 -21.35 -7.86 18.24
CA THR A 61 -21.41 -6.54 17.60
C THR A 61 -20.08 -5.79 17.71
N LEU A 62 -19.47 -5.74 18.90
CA LEU A 62 -18.16 -5.12 19.10
C LEU A 62 -17.07 -5.85 18.32
N GLY A 63 -17.14 -7.18 18.29
CA GLY A 63 -16.23 -8.01 17.52
C GLY A 63 -16.30 -7.72 16.02
N LEU A 64 -17.49 -7.72 15.44
CA LEU A 64 -17.68 -7.41 14.03
C LEU A 64 -17.27 -5.98 13.69
N ALA A 65 -17.53 -5.01 14.57
CA ALA A 65 -17.08 -3.64 14.40
C ALA A 65 -15.55 -3.54 14.39
N ALA A 66 -14.86 -4.16 15.35
CA ALA A 66 -13.41 -4.22 15.40
C ALA A 66 -12.82 -4.92 14.16
N ALA A 67 -13.38 -6.07 13.77
CA ALA A 67 -12.95 -6.80 12.60
C ALA A 67 -13.15 -5.99 11.31
N GLY A 68 -14.28 -5.29 11.17
CA GLY A 68 -14.55 -4.39 10.04
C GLY A 68 -13.53 -3.25 9.96
N LEU A 69 -13.20 -2.62 11.09
CA LEU A 69 -12.18 -1.58 11.16
C LEU A 69 -10.80 -2.10 10.76
N LEU A 70 -10.40 -3.27 11.27
CA LEU A 70 -9.11 -3.89 10.94
C LEU A 70 -9.03 -4.33 9.47
N ALA A 71 -10.11 -4.88 8.92
CA ALA A 71 -10.18 -5.25 7.51
C ALA A 71 -10.11 -4.02 6.60
N LEU A 72 -10.80 -2.94 6.96
CA LEU A 72 -10.75 -1.67 6.23
C LEU A 72 -9.36 -1.03 6.33
N ALA A 73 -8.71 -1.07 7.49
CA ALA A 73 -7.34 -0.62 7.67
C ALA A 73 -6.37 -1.41 6.77
N ALA A 74 -6.47 -2.73 6.76
CA ALA A 74 -5.61 -3.60 5.95
C ALA A 74 -5.83 -3.36 4.44
N TRP A 75 -7.08 -3.14 4.01
CA TRP A 75 -7.40 -2.79 2.64
C TRP A 75 -6.80 -1.43 2.24
N LEU A 76 -6.99 -0.41 3.09
CA LEU A 76 -6.46 0.93 2.86
C LEU A 76 -4.93 0.95 2.80
N LEU A 77 -4.27 0.13 3.63
CA LEU A 77 -2.83 -0.03 3.61
C LEU A 77 -2.33 -0.64 2.29
N ARG A 78 -2.99 -1.66 1.75
CA ARG A 78 -2.64 -2.22 0.43
C ARG A 78 -2.68 -1.15 -0.64
N GLU A 79 -3.71 -0.32 -0.62
CA GLU A 79 -3.82 0.79 -1.56
C GLU A 79 -2.76 1.87 -1.33
N GLY A 80 -2.40 2.15 -0.08
CA GLY A 80 -1.31 3.08 0.27
C GLY A 80 0.04 2.62 -0.26
N LEU A 81 0.39 1.34 -0.07
CA LEU A 81 1.63 0.76 -0.57
C LEU A 81 1.69 0.75 -2.10
N ARG A 82 0.57 0.49 -2.78
CA ARG A 82 0.48 0.61 -4.25
C ARG A 82 0.68 2.04 -4.73
N ALA A 83 0.08 3.01 -4.04
CA ALA A 83 0.24 4.42 -4.36
C ALA A 83 1.68 4.91 -4.16
N GLU A 84 2.32 4.48 -3.08
CA GLU A 84 3.73 4.78 -2.79
C GLU A 84 4.66 4.17 -3.84
N ALA A 85 4.47 2.91 -4.22
CA ALA A 85 5.26 2.29 -5.27
C ALA A 85 5.10 3.01 -6.62
N ALA A 86 3.88 3.49 -6.94
CA ALA A 86 3.62 4.27 -8.14
C ALA A 86 4.27 5.67 -8.08
N TYR A 87 4.33 6.28 -6.89
CA TYR A 87 5.03 7.53 -6.64
C TYR A 87 6.54 7.35 -6.82
N GLU A 88 7.12 6.29 -6.25
CA GLU A 88 8.56 6.04 -6.32
C GLU A 88 9.05 5.66 -7.73
N ALA A 89 8.24 4.92 -8.48
CA ALA A 89 8.56 4.53 -9.84
C ALA A 89 8.67 5.72 -10.82
N ARG A 90 8.17 6.91 -10.45
CA ARG A 90 8.19 8.12 -11.29
C ARG A 90 9.31 9.05 -10.85
N LYS A 91 9.98 9.69 -11.82
CA LYS A 91 10.97 10.76 -11.56
C LYS A 91 10.30 12.07 -11.13
N VAL A 92 9.10 12.33 -11.65
CA VAL A 92 8.27 13.48 -11.32
C VAL A 92 6.88 12.97 -10.92
N ALA A 93 6.43 13.30 -9.72
CA ALA A 93 5.15 12.85 -9.19
C ALA A 93 4.59 13.81 -8.14
N ARG A 94 3.28 14.02 -8.15
CA ARG A 94 2.57 14.74 -7.09
C ARG A 94 2.36 13.82 -5.89
N ARG A 95 2.40 14.39 -4.68
CA ARG A 95 2.07 13.68 -3.45
C ARG A 95 0.65 13.07 -3.54
N PRO A 96 0.41 11.89 -2.93
CA PRO A 96 -0.93 11.34 -2.80
C PRO A 96 -1.86 12.35 -2.10
N ALA A 97 -3.09 12.49 -2.60
CA ALA A 97 -4.06 13.43 -2.03
C ALA A 97 -4.54 13.02 -0.62
N PHE A 98 -4.45 11.73 -0.28
CA PHE A 98 -4.89 11.18 1.00
C PHE A 98 -3.80 10.25 1.58
N PRO A 99 -3.33 10.47 2.82
CA PRO A 99 -2.29 9.65 3.44
C PRO A 99 -2.86 8.31 3.94
N ARG A 100 -2.97 7.36 3.01
CA ARG A 100 -3.63 6.06 3.21
C ARG A 100 -2.94 5.19 4.27
N LYS A 101 -1.61 5.16 4.35
CA LYS A 101 -0.87 4.37 5.35
C LYS A 101 -1.05 4.95 6.76
N MET A 102 -1.08 6.27 6.89
CA MET A 102 -1.36 6.91 8.18
C MET A 102 -2.80 6.65 8.65
N ALA A 103 -3.76 6.78 7.75
CA ALA A 103 -5.16 6.47 8.04
C ALA A 103 -5.35 4.99 8.41
N ALA A 104 -4.65 4.08 7.71
CA ALA A 104 -4.64 2.66 8.06
C ALA A 104 -4.04 2.39 9.46
N SER A 105 -2.97 3.11 9.83
CA SER A 105 -2.37 3.02 11.17
C SER A 105 -3.35 3.44 12.26
N LEU A 106 -4.03 4.56 12.06
CA LEU A 106 -5.03 5.06 13.00
C LEU A 106 -6.23 4.10 13.11
N LEU A 107 -6.76 3.62 11.98
CA LEU A 107 -7.85 2.64 11.96
C LEU A 107 -7.47 1.31 12.61
N THR A 108 -6.22 0.87 12.44
CA THR A 108 -5.70 -0.32 13.14
C THR A 108 -5.75 -0.11 14.65
N GLY A 109 -5.30 1.05 15.13
CA GLY A 109 -5.41 1.44 16.53
C GLY A 109 -6.83 1.42 17.06
N ILE A 110 -7.77 2.04 16.34
CA ILE A 110 -9.18 2.08 16.73
C ILE A 110 -9.77 0.67 16.75
N GLY A 111 -9.50 -0.16 15.72
CA GLY A 111 -9.97 -1.55 15.67
C GLY A 111 -9.45 -2.38 16.85
N VAL A 112 -8.17 -2.23 17.20
CA VAL A 112 -7.58 -2.89 18.38
C VAL A 112 -8.16 -2.35 19.69
N ALA A 113 -8.40 -1.04 19.80
CA ALA A 113 -9.02 -0.44 20.98
C ALA A 113 -10.43 -1.00 21.23
N VAL A 114 -11.25 -1.11 20.17
CA VAL A 114 -12.60 -1.71 20.24
C VAL A 114 -12.51 -3.19 20.63
N ALA A 115 -11.54 -3.93 20.08
CA ALA A 115 -11.31 -5.32 20.45
C ALA A 115 -10.92 -5.48 21.93
N ALA A 116 -10.03 -4.62 22.45
CA ALA A 116 -9.60 -4.64 23.84
C ALA A 116 -10.73 -4.27 24.81
N TYR A 117 -11.56 -3.29 24.46
CA TYR A 117 -12.70 -2.87 25.27
C TYR A 117 -13.70 -4.00 25.51
N ARG A 118 -13.85 -4.91 24.53
CA ARG A 118 -14.70 -6.09 24.66
C ARG A 118 -14.20 -7.05 25.75
N THR A 119 -12.89 -7.21 25.88
CA THR A 119 -12.29 -8.16 26.84
C THR A 119 -12.23 -7.57 28.23
N GLU A 120 -11.84 -6.30 28.35
CA GLU A 120 -11.71 -5.60 29.61
C GLU A 120 -12.42 -4.24 29.50
N PRO A 121 -13.69 -4.17 29.98
CA PRO A 121 -14.47 -2.95 29.93
C PRO A 121 -13.85 -1.86 30.81
N GLY A 122 -13.21 -0.88 30.17
CA GLY A 122 -12.52 0.24 30.80
C GLY A 122 -11.80 1.07 29.74
N LEU A 123 -11.34 2.28 30.08
CA LEU A 123 -10.65 3.15 29.11
C LEU A 123 -9.15 2.85 29.00
N LEU A 124 -8.54 2.30 30.04
CA LEU A 124 -7.09 2.12 30.09
C LEU A 124 -6.60 1.08 29.06
N ALA A 125 -7.20 -0.10 29.01
CA ALA A 125 -6.80 -1.15 28.08
C ALA A 125 -6.96 -0.72 26.60
N PRO A 126 -8.12 -0.19 26.14
CA PRO A 126 -8.27 0.31 24.78
C PRO A 126 -7.27 1.39 24.38
N LEU A 127 -6.96 2.32 25.29
CA LEU A 127 -6.00 3.39 25.02
C LEU A 127 -4.57 2.84 24.87
N LEU A 128 -4.16 1.91 25.76
CA LEU A 128 -2.85 1.29 25.70
C LEU A 128 -2.70 0.42 24.44
N PHE A 129 -3.60 -0.54 24.23
CA PHE A 129 -3.52 -1.45 23.09
C PHE A 129 -3.72 -0.72 21.76
N GLY A 130 -4.69 0.20 21.68
CA GLY A 130 -4.93 1.00 20.48
C GLY A 130 -3.77 1.95 20.17
N GLY A 131 -3.21 2.61 21.17
CA GLY A 131 -2.04 3.48 21.01
C GLY A 131 -0.82 2.71 20.53
N VAL A 132 -0.48 1.60 21.19
CA VAL A 132 0.63 0.73 20.80
C VAL A 132 0.44 0.17 19.39
N ALA A 133 -0.77 -0.30 19.05
CA ALA A 133 -1.07 -0.82 17.72
C ALA A 133 -0.92 0.27 16.64
N THR A 134 -1.36 1.50 16.90
CA THR A 134 -1.21 2.63 15.98
C THR A 134 0.27 2.91 15.71
N VAL A 135 1.07 3.00 16.76
CA VAL A 135 2.52 3.30 16.66
C VAL A 135 3.25 2.17 15.95
N LEU A 136 3.05 0.93 16.36
CA LEU A 136 3.71 -0.23 15.74
C LEU A 136 3.31 -0.39 14.27
N HIS A 137 2.04 -0.17 13.93
CA HIS A 137 1.60 -0.22 12.54
C HIS A 137 2.23 0.90 11.70
N GLY A 138 2.26 2.12 12.23
CA GLY A 138 2.92 3.25 11.58
C GLY A 138 4.41 3.03 11.37
N LEU A 139 5.11 2.44 12.35
CA LEU A 139 6.53 2.10 12.24
C LEU A 139 6.78 0.96 11.26
N ALA A 140 5.91 -0.07 11.23
CA ALA A 140 6.07 -1.23 10.37
C ALA A 140 5.89 -0.91 8.87
N PHE A 141 5.00 0.02 8.53
CA PHE A 141 4.66 0.37 7.15
C PHE A 141 5.12 1.76 6.71
N GLY A 142 5.59 2.58 7.64
CA GLY A 142 6.07 3.92 7.39
C GLY A 142 4.96 4.92 7.08
N ILE A 143 5.37 6.19 6.97
CA ILE A 143 4.50 7.32 6.65
C ILE A 143 4.36 7.50 5.14
N ASP A 144 3.23 8.00 4.67
CA ASP A 144 3.01 8.33 3.26
C ASP A 144 3.93 9.47 2.78
N PRO A 145 4.36 9.50 1.51
CA PRO A 145 5.14 10.61 0.96
C PRO A 145 4.29 11.90 0.95
N LEU A 146 4.70 12.91 1.73
CA LEU A 146 3.96 14.17 1.91
C LEU A 146 4.41 15.31 0.99
N ARG A 147 5.43 15.08 0.16
CA ARG A 147 6.06 16.09 -0.70
C ARG A 147 5.95 15.72 -2.18
N ASP A 148 5.96 16.73 -3.03
CA ASP A 148 6.01 16.53 -4.48
C ASP A 148 7.45 16.19 -4.91
N LYS A 149 7.59 15.25 -5.85
CA LYS A 149 8.87 14.79 -6.41
C LYS A 149 9.14 15.51 -7.72
N GLY A 150 10.31 16.14 -7.84
CA GLY A 150 10.79 16.72 -9.10
C GLY A 150 9.97 17.89 -9.67
N MET A 151 9.10 18.51 -8.86
CA MET A 151 8.29 19.68 -9.26
C MET A 151 8.87 21.02 -8.76
N THR A 152 10.12 21.05 -8.31
CA THR A 152 10.82 22.29 -7.93
C THR A 152 11.03 23.17 -9.17
N GLY A 153 10.26 24.26 -9.27
CA GLY A 153 10.39 25.26 -10.34
C GLY A 153 9.26 25.24 -11.39
N VAL A 154 8.28 24.34 -11.29
CA VAL A 154 7.07 24.38 -12.14
C VAL A 154 5.95 25.02 -11.33
N ASP A 155 5.49 26.19 -11.78
CA ASP A 155 4.43 26.93 -11.12
C ASP A 155 3.10 26.17 -11.28
N SER A 156 2.61 25.56 -10.20
CA SER A 156 1.41 24.70 -10.21
C SER A 156 0.14 25.42 -10.67
N PHE A 157 0.18 26.76 -10.70
CA PHE A 157 -0.91 27.63 -11.14
C PHE A 157 -1.07 27.71 -12.67
N GLN A 158 -0.04 27.40 -13.45
CA GLN A 158 -0.11 27.46 -14.93
C GLN A 158 -0.56 26.12 -15.56
N GLN A 159 -0.44 24.99 -14.86
CA GLN A 159 -0.84 23.67 -15.37
C GLN A 159 -2.31 23.31 -15.11
N SER A 160 -3.02 24.03 -14.23
CA SER A 160 -4.43 23.73 -13.88
C SER A 160 -5.47 24.49 -14.71
N ARG A 161 -5.05 25.29 -15.70
CA ARG A 161 -5.96 25.91 -16.68
C ARG A 161 -5.89 25.15 -18.00
N VAL A 162 -6.76 24.17 -18.17
CA VAL A 162 -7.25 23.68 -19.47
C VAL A 162 -8.72 23.35 -19.32
#